data_AF-A0A341BZK3-F1
#
_entry.id   AF-A0A341BZK3-F1
#
_cell.length_a   1.000
_cell.length_b   1.000
_cell.length_c   1.000
_cell.angle_alpha   90.00
_cell.angle_beta   90.00
_cell.angle_gamma   90.00
#
_symmetry.space_group_name_H-M   'P 1'
#
loop_
_entity.id
_entity.type
_entity.pdbx_description
1 polymer ?
#
loop_
_entity_poly.entity_id
_entity_poly.type
_entity_poly.pdbx_seq_one_letter_code
_entity_poly.pdbx_strand_id
1 'polypeptide(L)'
;MVLHHEVPLDPAVSPTETELRIKGIMEKLDQLIPPRPFTHVSSTTSTTHSKATLLSPQDTYGRGDQLDILLEVRDHLGRRKEYGGGFLRARMSSPALKAGASGKVTDFNNGTYLVSFTLFWEGRVSLSLPLTLPSEGVSALWRARNQGYDRVIFTGQFASGTSQVNTDCALILNSSAELCTWILMTKQEAFYYVRPQHMLCEALIM
;
A
#
# COMPACT_ATOMS: atom_id res chain seq x y z
N MET A 1 -43.36 7.76 -3.62
CA MET A 1 -43.42 6.58 -4.50
C MET A 1 -42.23 6.68 -5.43
N VAL A 2 -41.12 6.06 -5.02
CA VAL A 2 -39.79 6.20 -5.63
C VAL A 2 -39.72 5.22 -6.80
N LEU A 3 -39.59 5.74 -8.02
CA LEU A 3 -39.27 4.93 -9.19
C LEU A 3 -37.75 4.80 -9.26
N HIS A 4 -37.24 3.71 -8.69
CA HIS A 4 -35.88 3.25 -8.95
C HIS A 4 -35.78 2.89 -10.43
N HIS A 5 -35.04 3.68 -11.23
CA HIS A 5 -34.51 3.19 -12.49
C HIS A 5 -33.22 2.43 -12.16
N GLU A 6 -33.36 1.14 -11.90
CA GLU A 6 -32.25 0.21 -12.06
C GLU A 6 -31.90 0.18 -13.55
N VAL A 7 -30.70 0.65 -13.88
CA VAL A 7 -30.05 0.28 -15.13
C VAL A 7 -29.97 -1.25 -15.12
N PRO A 8 -30.46 -1.96 -16.16
CA PRO A 8 -30.36 -3.41 -16.19
C PRO A 8 -28.90 -3.80 -16.04
N LEU A 9 -28.56 -4.40 -14.90
CA LEU A 9 -27.37 -5.21 -14.78
C LEU A 9 -27.51 -6.29 -15.84
N ASP A 10 -26.67 -6.19 -16.88
CA ASP A 10 -26.51 -7.22 -17.90
C ASP A 10 -26.46 -8.59 -17.19
N PRO A 11 -27.30 -9.57 -17.57
CA PRO A 11 -27.46 -10.80 -16.81
C PRO A 11 -26.11 -11.49 -16.67
N ALA A 12 -25.60 -11.50 -15.43
CA ALA A 12 -24.44 -12.24 -14.94
C ALA A 12 -23.53 -12.80 -16.05
N VAL A 13 -22.73 -11.93 -16.66
CA VAL A 13 -21.55 -12.37 -17.40
C VAL A 13 -20.73 -13.18 -16.40
N SER A 14 -20.65 -14.50 -16.63
CA SER A 14 -19.82 -15.38 -15.80
C SER A 14 -18.43 -14.78 -15.76
N PRO A 15 -17.81 -14.66 -14.57
CA PRO A 15 -16.47 -14.13 -14.48
C PRO A 15 -15.56 -14.91 -15.42
N THR A 16 -14.85 -14.20 -16.27
CA THR A 16 -13.80 -14.76 -17.11
C THR A 16 -12.78 -15.48 -16.22
N GLU A 17 -12.07 -16.45 -16.77
CA GLU A 17 -10.99 -17.14 -16.06
C GLU A 17 -9.97 -16.15 -15.46
N THR A 18 -9.73 -15.04 -16.17
CA THR A 18 -8.86 -13.95 -15.73
C THR A 18 -9.42 -13.25 -14.49
N GLU A 19 -10.72 -12.95 -14.44
CA GLU A 19 -11.35 -12.32 -13.27
C GLU A 19 -11.32 -13.22 -12.04
N LEU A 20 -11.55 -14.53 -12.21
CA LEU A 20 -11.43 -15.49 -11.11
C LEU A 20 -9.99 -15.56 -10.59
N ARG A 21 -9.00 -15.54 -11.48
CA ARG A 21 -7.59 -15.51 -11.11
C ARG A 21 -7.24 -14.22 -10.36
N ILE A 22 -7.71 -13.07 -10.83
CA ILE A 22 -7.51 -11.78 -10.17
C ILE A 22 -8.13 -11.81 -8.78
N LYS A 23 -9.38 -12.28 -8.65
CA LYS A 23 -10.07 -12.41 -7.36
C LYS A 23 -9.26 -13.25 -6.38
N GLY A 24 -8.77 -14.42 -6.81
CA GLY A 24 -7.95 -15.28 -5.95
C GLY A 24 -6.60 -14.64 -5.55
N ILE A 25 -6.02 -13.78 -6.38
CA ILE A 25 -4.81 -13.01 -5.99
C ILE A 25 -5.17 -11.94 -4.97
N MET A 26 -6.29 -11.21 -5.14
CA MET A 26 -6.73 -10.19 -4.19
C MET A 26 -7.02 -10.80 -2.81
N GLU A 27 -7.72 -11.92 -2.75
CA GLU A 27 -8.00 -12.63 -1.48
C GLU A 27 -6.71 -13.04 -0.75
N LYS A 28 -5.69 -13.50 -1.50
CA LYS A 28 -4.38 -13.82 -0.93
C LYS A 28 -3.67 -12.57 -0.40
N LEU A 29 -3.74 -11.45 -1.11
CA LEU A 29 -3.15 -10.19 -0.66
C LEU A 29 -3.86 -9.64 0.59
N ASP A 30 -5.18 -9.75 0.67
CA ASP A 30 -5.94 -9.36 1.86
C ASP A 30 -5.55 -10.18 3.10
N GLN A 31 -5.28 -11.47 2.92
CA GLN A 31 -4.76 -12.33 3.99
C GLN A 31 -3.35 -11.93 4.43
N LEU A 32 -2.49 -11.50 3.50
CA LEU A 32 -1.13 -11.05 3.79
C LEU A 32 -1.09 -9.65 4.43
N ILE A 33 -2.11 -8.81 4.20
CA ILE A 33 -2.20 -7.44 4.70
C ILE A 33 -3.48 -7.28 5.53
N PRO A 34 -3.53 -7.87 6.74
CA PRO A 34 -4.71 -7.78 7.59
C PRO A 34 -5.00 -6.33 8.02
N PRO A 35 -6.26 -5.99 8.30
CA PRO A 35 -6.61 -4.70 8.90
C PRO A 35 -5.89 -4.47 10.24
N ARG A 36 -5.14 -3.37 10.33
CA ARG A 36 -4.45 -2.88 11.53
C ARG A 36 -4.90 -1.45 11.83
N PRO A 37 -6.14 -1.25 12.35
CA PRO A 37 -6.59 0.08 12.72
C PRO A 37 -5.77 0.62 13.90
N PHE A 38 -5.53 1.93 13.88
CA PHE A 38 -4.88 2.65 14.96
C PHE A 38 -5.58 4.00 15.13
N THR A 39 -5.74 4.44 16.37
CA THR A 39 -6.34 5.75 16.70
C THR A 39 -5.28 6.82 16.89
N HIS A 40 -4.14 6.45 17.45
CA HIS A 40 -3.03 7.35 17.73
C HIS A 40 -1.72 6.78 17.19
N VAL A 41 -0.90 7.67 16.63
CA VAL A 41 0.47 7.35 16.17
C VAL A 41 1.30 6.74 17.30
N SER A 42 1.02 7.08 18.56
CA SER A 42 1.73 6.49 19.71
C SER A 42 1.62 4.96 19.81
N SER A 43 0.56 4.37 19.24
CA SER A 43 0.34 2.92 19.19
C SER A 43 0.98 2.21 17.98
N THR A 44 1.50 2.96 17.01
CA THR A 44 2.15 2.40 15.83
C THR A 44 3.59 1.97 16.13
N THR A 45 4.15 1.13 15.27
CA THR A 45 5.51 0.61 15.46
C THR A 45 6.57 1.71 15.48
N SER A 46 7.42 1.71 16.50
CA SER A 46 8.47 2.68 16.77
C SER A 46 9.85 2.03 16.64
N THR A 47 10.66 2.49 15.69
CA THR A 47 12.04 2.03 15.53
C THR A 47 12.90 2.32 16.75
N THR A 48 12.74 3.49 17.37
CA THR A 48 13.52 3.95 18.54
C THR A 48 13.32 3.07 19.77
N HIS A 49 12.12 2.51 19.93
CA HIS A 49 11.78 1.69 21.10
C HIS A 49 12.00 0.20 20.84
N SER A 50 12.00 -0.22 19.58
CA SER A 50 12.21 -1.61 19.18
C SER A 50 13.62 -2.08 19.52
N LYS A 51 13.78 -3.38 19.76
CA LYS A 51 15.05 -3.98 20.20
C LYS A 51 15.51 -5.04 19.23
N ALA A 52 16.78 -4.98 18.83
CA ALA A 52 17.44 -5.99 18.03
C ALA A 52 18.48 -6.73 18.89
N THR A 53 18.38 -8.05 18.93
CA THR A 53 19.25 -8.91 19.73
C THR A 53 19.94 -9.91 18.83
N LEU A 54 21.27 -9.93 18.84
CA LEU A 54 22.06 -10.96 18.17
C LEU A 54 21.85 -12.30 18.88
N LEU A 55 21.46 -13.32 18.13
CA LEU A 55 21.27 -14.68 18.64
C LEU A 55 22.61 -15.43 18.59
N SER A 56 22.90 -16.19 19.65
CA SER A 56 24.10 -17.01 19.79
C SER A 56 25.40 -16.29 19.35
N PRO A 57 25.75 -15.17 20.01
CA PRO A 57 26.94 -14.41 19.67
C PRO A 57 28.20 -15.28 19.79
N GLN A 58 29.10 -15.16 18.82
CA GLN A 58 30.39 -15.82 18.79
C GLN A 58 31.51 -14.78 18.80
N ASP A 59 32.66 -15.12 19.37
CA ASP A 59 33.83 -14.24 19.39
C ASP A 59 34.41 -14.02 17.98
N THR A 60 34.31 -15.05 17.13
CA THR A 60 34.78 -15.03 15.74
C THR A 60 33.74 -15.66 14.83
N TYR A 61 33.54 -15.06 13.67
CA TYR A 61 32.68 -15.58 12.61
C TYR A 61 33.52 -15.91 11.37
N GLY A 62 33.25 -17.06 10.78
CA GLY A 62 33.80 -17.49 9.50
C GLY A 62 33.05 -16.92 8.32
N ARG A 63 33.70 -16.93 7.15
CA ARG A 63 33.03 -16.65 5.88
C ARG A 63 32.01 -17.75 5.59
N GLY A 64 30.79 -17.36 5.24
CA GLY A 64 29.67 -18.26 5.00
C GLY A 64 28.78 -18.48 6.22
N ASP A 65 29.22 -18.06 7.41
CA ASP A 65 28.42 -18.18 8.62
C ASP A 65 27.16 -17.31 8.54
N GLN A 66 26.16 -17.72 9.31
CA GLN A 66 24.90 -17.02 9.45
C GLN A 66 24.86 -16.22 10.75
N LEU A 67 24.48 -14.95 10.64
CA LEU A 67 24.28 -14.04 11.75
C LEU A 67 22.78 -13.77 11.87
N ASP A 68 22.19 -14.32 12.92
CA ASP A 68 20.75 -14.25 13.19
C ASP A 68 20.43 -13.21 14.26
N ILE A 69 19.46 -12.36 13.98
CA ILE A 69 19.02 -11.27 14.86
C ILE A 69 17.53 -11.45 15.13
N LEU A 70 17.17 -11.48 16.42
CA LEU A 70 15.80 -11.36 16.85
C LEU A 70 15.46 -9.87 17.00
N LEU A 71 14.55 -9.38 16.17
CA LEU A 71 13.99 -8.04 16.28
C LEU A 71 12.64 -8.12 16.98
N GLU A 72 12.53 -7.53 18.17
CA GLU A 72 11.26 -7.32 18.87
C GLU A 72 10.78 -5.89 18.61
N VAL A 73 9.65 -5.77 17.91
CA VAL A 73 9.08 -4.46 17.59
C VAL A 73 8.17 -3.95 18.70
N ARG A 74 8.26 -2.65 18.96
CA ARG A 74 7.53 -1.96 20.03
C ARG A 74 6.84 -0.73 19.49
N ASP A 75 5.80 -0.27 20.17
CA ASP A 75 5.16 1.00 19.86
C ASP A 75 5.93 2.21 20.44
N HIS A 76 5.45 3.43 20.19
CA HIS A 76 6.09 4.64 20.72
C HIS A 76 5.94 4.83 22.23
N LEU A 77 5.15 3.98 22.90
CA LEU A 77 5.04 3.91 24.36
C LEU A 77 5.93 2.80 24.94
N GLY A 78 6.75 2.14 24.12
CA GLY A 78 7.66 1.07 24.52
C GLY A 78 6.98 -0.28 24.76
N ARG A 79 5.69 -0.41 24.45
CA ARG A 79 4.93 -1.67 24.61
C ARG A 79 5.23 -2.58 23.43
N ARG A 80 5.37 -3.87 23.72
CA ARG A 80 5.60 -4.89 22.68
C ARG A 80 4.36 -5.00 21.78
N LYS A 81 4.59 -5.07 20.47
CA LYS A 81 3.52 -5.33 19.50
C LYS A 81 3.12 -6.80 19.56
N GLU A 82 1.85 -7.09 19.26
CA GLU A 82 1.31 -8.45 19.23
C GLU A 82 1.18 -9.01 17.81
N TYR A 83 1.59 -8.22 16.82
CA TYR A 83 1.44 -8.55 15.41
C TYR A 83 2.62 -8.03 14.58
N GLY A 84 2.80 -8.65 13.42
CA GLY A 84 3.76 -8.22 12.40
C GLY A 84 3.09 -7.43 11.26
N GLY A 85 3.57 -7.64 10.03
CA GLY A 85 3.12 -7.01 8.79
C GLY A 85 3.86 -5.71 8.42
N GLY A 86 4.91 -5.35 9.15
CA GLY A 86 5.73 -4.17 8.85
C GLY A 86 6.64 -4.41 7.65
N PHE A 87 6.82 -3.40 6.80
CA PHE A 87 7.77 -3.46 5.70
C PHE A 87 9.15 -3.04 6.19
N LEU A 88 9.97 -4.05 6.51
CA LEU A 88 11.35 -3.92 6.98
C LEU A 88 12.32 -4.31 5.85
N ARG A 89 13.47 -3.66 5.80
CA ARG A 89 14.60 -4.12 4.99
C ARG A 89 15.78 -4.45 5.89
N ALA A 90 16.55 -5.45 5.51
CA ALA A 90 17.75 -5.86 6.20
C ALA A 90 18.95 -5.68 5.27
N ARG A 91 19.93 -4.89 5.68
CA ARG A 91 21.12 -4.61 4.87
C ARG A 91 22.39 -4.74 5.72
N MET A 92 23.32 -5.52 5.19
CA MET A 92 24.71 -5.58 5.61
C MET A 92 25.56 -4.74 4.66
N SER A 93 26.54 -4.02 5.19
CA SER A 93 27.47 -3.22 4.37
C SER A 93 28.87 -3.17 4.98
N SER A 94 29.87 -3.05 4.12
CA SER A 94 31.24 -2.74 4.50
C SER A 94 31.76 -1.64 3.57
N PRO A 95 31.72 -0.36 3.98
CA PRO A 95 32.11 0.76 3.13
C PRO A 95 33.55 0.67 2.62
N ALA A 96 34.48 0.21 3.47
CA ALA A 96 35.89 0.04 3.11
C ALA A 96 36.10 -0.93 1.94
N LEU A 97 35.25 -1.97 1.86
CA LEU A 97 35.28 -2.99 0.80
C LEU A 97 34.33 -2.66 -0.36
N LYS A 98 33.57 -1.56 -0.28
CA LYS A 98 32.48 -1.22 -1.21
C LYS A 98 31.49 -2.39 -1.40
N ALA A 99 31.29 -3.18 -0.35
CA ALA A 99 30.47 -4.39 -0.37
C ALA A 99 29.14 -4.18 0.37
N GLY A 100 28.10 -4.85 -0.11
CA GLY A 100 26.77 -4.84 0.51
C GLY A 100 26.00 -6.11 0.19
N ALA A 101 25.16 -6.54 1.13
CA ALA A 101 24.30 -7.70 0.97
C ALA A 101 22.98 -7.49 1.71
N SER A 102 21.91 -8.13 1.23
CA SER A 102 20.61 -8.13 1.87
C SER A 102 20.50 -9.25 2.89
N GLY A 103 19.86 -8.99 4.02
CA GLY A 103 19.45 -10.03 4.96
C GLY A 103 18.07 -10.58 4.62
N LYS A 104 17.80 -11.81 5.03
CA LYS A 104 16.46 -12.42 4.97
C LYS A 104 15.67 -11.99 6.20
N VAL A 105 14.47 -11.46 6.00
CA VAL A 105 13.54 -11.11 7.09
C VAL A 105 12.41 -12.13 7.12
N THR A 106 12.19 -12.74 8.28
CA THR A 106 11.07 -13.66 8.54
C THR A 106 10.20 -13.05 9.63
N ASP A 107 8.95 -12.76 9.31
CA ASP A 107 7.97 -12.22 10.26
C ASP A 107 7.25 -13.38 10.97
N PHE A 108 7.33 -13.43 12.30
CA PHE A 108 6.60 -14.43 13.10
C PHE A 108 5.15 -14.01 13.41
N ASN A 109 4.76 -12.80 12.97
CA ASN A 109 3.44 -12.22 13.11
C ASN A 109 2.94 -12.10 14.57
N ASN A 110 3.87 -12.00 15.52
CA ASN A 110 3.61 -11.87 16.96
C ASN A 110 4.43 -10.72 17.60
N GLY A 111 4.79 -9.74 16.76
CA GLY A 111 5.66 -8.62 17.12
C GLY A 111 7.14 -8.94 17.16
N THR A 112 7.56 -10.12 16.69
CA THR A 112 8.98 -10.43 16.49
C THR A 112 9.30 -10.85 15.05
N TYR A 113 10.52 -10.56 14.66
CA TYR A 113 11.09 -10.90 13.37
C TYR A 113 12.43 -11.62 13.58
N LEU A 114 12.70 -12.62 12.76
CA LEU A 114 14.04 -13.17 12.60
C LEU A 114 14.69 -12.53 11.37
N VAL A 115 15.85 -11.92 11.57
CA VAL A 115 16.66 -11.38 10.48
C VAL A 115 17.96 -12.15 10.38
N SER A 116 18.20 -12.75 9.22
CA SER A 116 19.36 -13.61 8.98
C SER A 116 20.27 -12.98 7.91
N PHE A 117 21.56 -12.84 8.23
CA PHE A 117 22.59 -12.41 7.30
C PHE A 117 23.60 -13.52 7.04
N THR A 118 23.95 -13.77 5.79
CA THR A 118 25.12 -14.60 5.45
C THR A 118 26.35 -13.72 5.35
N LEU A 119 27.44 -14.10 6.02
CA LEU A 119 28.70 -13.35 6.04
C LEU A 119 29.54 -13.68 4.80
N PHE A 120 29.46 -12.84 3.78
CA PHE A 120 30.09 -13.12 2.48
C PHE A 120 31.58 -12.78 2.38
N TRP A 121 32.10 -11.95 3.30
CA TRP A 121 33.48 -11.44 3.27
C TRP A 121 34.01 -11.23 4.69
N GLU A 122 35.34 -11.20 4.80
CA GLU A 122 36.04 -10.96 6.07
C GLU A 122 36.11 -9.46 6.40
N GLY A 123 36.19 -9.16 7.70
CA GLY A 123 36.33 -7.81 8.22
C GLY A 123 35.06 -7.26 8.86
N ARG A 124 35.12 -5.97 9.24
CA ARG A 124 34.00 -5.33 9.93
C ARG A 124 32.82 -5.11 8.99
N VAL A 125 31.64 -5.54 9.44
CA VAL A 125 30.36 -5.30 8.78
C VAL A 125 29.48 -4.38 9.63
N SER A 126 28.68 -3.55 8.98
CA SER A 126 27.63 -2.75 9.60
C SER A 126 26.27 -3.28 9.15
N LEU A 127 25.41 -3.58 10.11
CA LEU A 127 24.05 -4.06 9.88
C LEU A 127 23.05 -2.93 10.07
N SER A 128 22.04 -2.88 9.22
CA SER A 128 20.97 -1.88 9.26
C SER A 128 19.62 -2.53 8.98
N LEU A 129 18.63 -2.16 9.79
CA LEU A 129 17.27 -2.71 9.77
C LEU A 129 16.23 -1.58 9.64
N PRO A 130 16.21 -0.81 8.54
CA PRO A 130 15.23 0.26 8.38
C PRO A 130 13.80 -0.28 8.28
N LEU A 131 12.93 0.25 9.14
CA LEU A 131 11.48 0.16 9.01
C LEU A 131 11.02 1.20 8.00
N THR A 132 10.59 0.75 6.82
CA THR A 132 10.11 1.62 5.75
C THR A 132 8.66 2.01 6.00
N LEU A 133 7.81 1.04 6.35
CA LEU A 133 6.42 1.25 6.74
C LEU A 133 6.07 0.36 7.93
N PRO A 134 5.49 0.91 9.01
CA PRO A 134 4.92 0.10 10.08
C PRO A 134 3.67 -0.65 9.55
N SER A 135 3.29 -1.76 10.19
CA SER A 135 2.18 -2.60 9.72
C SER A 135 0.84 -1.85 9.67
N GLU A 136 0.66 -0.87 10.54
CA GLU A 136 -0.47 0.05 10.54
C GLU A 136 -0.51 0.92 9.28
N GLY A 137 0.65 1.40 8.83
CA GLY A 137 0.81 2.17 7.60
C GLY A 137 0.57 1.31 6.36
N VAL A 138 1.13 0.09 6.33
CA VAL A 138 0.88 -0.88 5.25
C VAL A 138 -0.62 -1.17 5.13
N SER A 139 -1.28 -1.45 6.26
CA SER A 139 -2.71 -1.71 6.29
C SER A 139 -3.56 -0.49 5.89
N ALA A 140 -3.17 0.72 6.30
CA ALA A 140 -3.86 1.94 5.90
C ALA A 140 -3.76 2.19 4.39
N LEU A 141 -2.58 2.00 3.78
CA LEU A 141 -2.37 2.13 2.34
C LEU A 141 -3.16 1.07 1.56
N TRP A 142 -3.16 -0.18 2.04
CA TRP A 142 -3.92 -1.25 1.42
C TRP A 142 -5.43 -0.98 1.44
N ARG A 143 -5.94 -0.51 2.58
CA ARG A 143 -7.34 -0.07 2.70
C ARG A 143 -7.65 1.08 1.77
N ALA A 144 -6.80 2.10 1.69
CA ALA A 144 -7.00 3.26 0.83
C ALA A 144 -7.04 2.86 -0.65
N ARG A 145 -6.20 1.92 -1.08
CA ARG A 145 -6.24 1.32 -2.42
C ARG A 145 -7.58 0.60 -2.67
N ASN A 146 -8.00 -0.25 -1.73
CA ASN A 146 -9.16 -1.13 -1.92
C ASN A 146 -10.51 -0.42 -1.75
N GLN A 147 -10.55 0.69 -1.01
CA GLN A 147 -11.72 1.57 -0.95
C GLN A 147 -11.99 2.29 -2.29
N GLY A 148 -11.11 2.12 -3.27
CA GLY A 148 -11.31 2.58 -4.64
C GLY A 148 -10.87 4.02 -4.88
N TYR A 149 -11.09 4.45 -6.12
CA TYR A 149 -10.66 5.74 -6.66
C TYR A 149 -11.60 6.90 -6.33
N ASP A 150 -12.40 6.81 -5.27
CA ASP A 150 -13.30 7.90 -4.79
C ASP A 150 -12.50 9.14 -4.28
N ARG A 151 -11.20 9.18 -4.57
CA ARG A 151 -10.22 10.23 -4.27
C ARG A 151 -9.33 10.59 -5.46
N VAL A 152 -9.46 9.93 -6.61
CA VAL A 152 -8.80 10.37 -7.85
C VAL A 152 -9.72 11.37 -8.51
N ILE A 153 -9.69 12.58 -7.95
CA ILE A 153 -10.39 13.74 -8.47
C ILE A 153 -9.39 14.49 -9.34
N PHE A 154 -9.77 14.72 -10.59
CA PHE A 154 -9.08 15.66 -11.47
C PHE A 154 -10.03 16.79 -11.82
N THR A 155 -9.48 17.97 -12.09
CA THR A 155 -10.29 19.12 -12.47
C THR A 155 -10.43 19.13 -13.99
N GLY A 156 -11.65 18.90 -14.49
CA GLY A 156 -11.98 19.11 -15.89
C GLY A 156 -12.32 20.57 -16.15
N GLN A 157 -11.80 21.12 -17.24
CA GLN A 157 -12.15 22.45 -17.70
C GLN A 157 -13.21 22.38 -18.80
N PHE A 158 -14.24 23.20 -18.71
CA PHE A 158 -15.28 23.38 -19.72
C PHE A 158 -15.14 24.76 -20.36
N ALA A 159 -15.27 24.85 -21.68
CA ALA A 159 -15.33 26.13 -22.38
C ALA A 159 -16.59 26.25 -23.23
N SER A 160 -17.25 27.40 -23.12
CA SER A 160 -18.31 27.81 -24.03
C SER A 160 -18.15 29.29 -24.34
N GLY A 161 -17.72 29.62 -25.56
CA GLY A 161 -17.35 30.99 -25.93
C GLY A 161 -16.20 31.53 -25.08
N THR A 162 -16.44 32.62 -24.34
CA THR A 162 -15.47 33.24 -23.41
C THR A 162 -15.56 32.68 -21.98
N SER A 163 -16.56 31.84 -21.68
CA SER A 163 -16.78 31.32 -20.34
C SER A 163 -15.98 30.04 -20.14
N GLN A 164 -15.23 29.98 -19.03
CA GLN A 164 -14.51 28.79 -18.60
C GLN A 164 -14.96 28.39 -17.20
N VAL A 165 -15.26 27.11 -17.00
CA VAL A 165 -15.69 26.57 -15.71
C VAL A 165 -14.91 25.31 -15.40
N ASN A 166 -14.41 25.23 -14.17
CA ASN A 166 -13.71 24.06 -13.66
C ASN A 166 -14.67 23.22 -12.82
N THR A 167 -14.70 21.92 -13.07
CA THR A 167 -15.52 20.97 -12.30
C THR A 167 -14.71 19.76 -11.92
N ASP A 168 -15.12 19.13 -10.82
CA ASP A 168 -14.54 17.87 -10.39
C ASP A 168 -14.97 16.73 -11.31
N CYS A 169 -13.97 15.93 -11.71
CA CYS A 169 -14.10 14.74 -12.53
C CYS A 169 -13.45 13.57 -11.78
N ALA A 170 -14.04 12.37 -11.84
CA ALA A 170 -13.44 11.18 -11.23
C ALA A 170 -13.90 9.88 -11.91
N LEU A 171 -13.22 8.79 -11.59
CA LEU A 171 -13.61 7.43 -11.99
C LEU A 171 -14.92 6.97 -11.32
N ILE A 172 -15.20 7.48 -10.13
CA ILE A 172 -16.45 7.28 -9.38
C ILE A 172 -16.81 8.64 -8.78
N LEU A 173 -18.03 9.14 -9.02
CA LEU A 173 -18.53 10.41 -8.48
C LEU A 173 -19.83 10.19 -7.70
N ASN A 174 -19.79 10.48 -6.41
CA ASN A 174 -20.97 10.54 -5.55
C ASN A 174 -21.50 11.98 -5.49
N SER A 175 -22.29 12.38 -6.49
CA SER A 175 -22.91 13.71 -6.57
C SER A 175 -24.41 13.61 -6.84
N SER A 176 -25.19 14.53 -6.28
CA SER A 176 -26.61 14.70 -6.60
C SER A 176 -26.86 15.56 -7.85
N ALA A 177 -25.80 16.11 -8.45
CA ALA A 177 -25.86 16.92 -9.67
C ALA A 177 -25.92 16.04 -10.92
N GLU A 178 -26.33 16.62 -12.05
CA GLU A 178 -26.31 15.93 -13.34
C GLU A 178 -24.87 15.58 -13.72
N LEU A 179 -24.64 14.30 -14.03
CA LEU A 179 -23.32 13.77 -14.40
C LEU A 179 -23.27 13.50 -15.90
N CYS A 180 -22.10 13.79 -16.47
CA CYS A 180 -21.75 13.39 -17.82
C CYS A 180 -20.73 12.24 -17.77
N THR A 181 -20.69 11.43 -18.83
CA THR A 181 -19.81 10.26 -18.91
C THR A 181 -18.90 10.35 -20.13
N TRP A 182 -17.61 10.13 -19.93
CA TRP A 182 -16.64 9.93 -21.01
C TRP A 182 -16.11 8.50 -20.97
N ILE A 183 -16.38 7.72 -22.03
CA ILE A 183 -15.94 6.33 -22.12
C ILE A 183 -14.66 6.27 -22.95
N LEU A 184 -13.55 5.81 -22.34
CA LEU A 184 -12.38 5.40 -23.10
C LEU A 184 -12.67 4.03 -23.73
N MET A 185 -13.17 4.05 -24.96
CA MET A 185 -13.54 2.88 -25.76
C MET A 185 -12.42 1.82 -25.82
N THR A 186 -11.15 2.23 -25.75
CA THR A 186 -9.99 1.33 -25.82
C THR A 186 -9.72 0.55 -24.53
N LYS A 187 -10.30 0.94 -23.39
CA LYS A 187 -10.01 0.33 -22.07
C LYS A 187 -11.23 -0.14 -21.30
N GLN A 188 -12.45 0.03 -21.82
CA GLN A 188 -13.70 -0.17 -21.06
C GLN A 188 -13.71 0.59 -19.72
N GLU A 189 -12.97 1.70 -19.63
CA GLU A 189 -12.95 2.58 -18.46
C GLU A 189 -13.80 3.82 -18.76
N ALA A 190 -14.72 4.15 -17.85
CA ALA A 190 -15.54 5.34 -17.92
C ALA A 190 -15.12 6.34 -16.84
N PHE A 191 -15.07 7.62 -17.22
CA PHE A 191 -14.88 8.74 -16.31
C PHE A 191 -16.17 9.52 -16.22
N TYR A 192 -16.51 9.95 -15.01
CA TYR A 192 -17.68 10.76 -14.73
C TYR A 192 -17.23 12.18 -14.39
N TYR A 193 -18.09 13.16 -14.68
CA TYR A 193 -17.84 14.55 -14.32
C TYR A 193 -19.14 15.31 -14.10
N VAL A 194 -19.10 16.28 -13.18
CA VAL A 194 -20.26 17.12 -12.88
C VAL A 194 -20.52 18.07 -14.04
N ARG A 195 -21.73 18.06 -14.58
CA ARG A 195 -22.13 18.98 -15.65
C ARG A 195 -22.27 20.40 -15.10
N PRO A 196 -21.54 21.41 -15.62
CA PRO A 196 -21.75 22.79 -15.23
C PRO A 196 -23.14 23.30 -15.63
N GLN A 197 -23.73 24.17 -14.82
CA GLN A 197 -25.00 24.82 -15.16
C GLN A 197 -24.86 25.56 -16.50
N HIS A 198 -25.80 25.32 -17.40
CA HIS A 198 -25.86 25.92 -18.75
C HIS A 198 -24.72 25.53 -19.71
N MET A 199 -23.99 24.45 -19.47
CA MET A 199 -23.02 23.89 -20.42
C MET A 199 -23.42 22.49 -20.90
N LEU A 200 -22.91 22.08 -22.06
CA LEU A 200 -23.09 20.73 -22.60
C LEU A 200 -21.90 19.85 -22.17
N CYS A 201 -22.08 18.53 -22.14
CA CYS A 201 -21.03 17.59 -21.74
C CYS A 201 -19.83 17.64 -22.70
N GLU A 202 -20.08 17.90 -23.99
CA GLU A 202 -19.08 17.96 -25.06
C GLU A 202 -18.20 19.22 -25.00
N ALA A 203 -18.51 20.16 -24.11
CA ALA A 203 -17.72 21.37 -23.89
C ALA A 203 -16.47 21.14 -23.01
N LEU A 204 -16.23 19.90 -22.56
CA LEU A 204 -15.01 19.48 -21.87
C LEU A 204 -13.81 19.57 -22.83
N ILE A 205 -12.76 20.32 -22.45
CA ILE A 205 -11.58 20.53 -23.32
C ILE A 205 -10.37 19.68 -22.94
N MET A 206 -10.38 19.03 -21.76
CA MET A 206 -9.25 18.38 -21.06
C MET A 206 -8.03 19.26 -20.82
#